data_AF-A0A2A2DU42-F1
#
_entry.id   AF-A0A2A2DU42-F1
#
_cell.length_a   1.000
_cell.length_b   1.000
_cell.length_c   1.000
_cell.angle_alpha   90.00
_cell.angle_beta   90.00
_cell.angle_gamma   90.00
#
_symmetry.space_group_name_H-M   'P 1'
#
loop_
_entity.id
_entity.type
_entity.pdbx_description
1 polymer ?
#
loop_
_entity_poly.entity_id
_entity_poly.type
_entity_poly.pdbx_seq_one_letter_code
_entity_poly.pdbx_strand_id
1 'polypeptide(L)'
;MQAQHQSSSDSKANTLANIDAQSARHLMAIRIVGTALFDYQVRKTDDARIRLECLTGFAKELGDIDAAEFAVVAQLLAGHSSTKHETTVRTFSLEGATL
;
A
#
# COMPACT_ATOMS: atom_id res chain seq x y z
N MET A 1 -34.24 31.42 -21.36
CA MET A 1 -33.13 31.69 -20.42
C MET A 1 -31.84 31.27 -21.10
N GLN A 2 -30.87 32.16 -21.27
CA GLN A 2 -29.55 31.83 -21.83
C GLN A 2 -28.54 31.85 -20.69
N ALA A 3 -27.95 30.69 -20.36
CA ALA A 3 -26.87 30.60 -19.39
C ALA A 3 -25.54 30.83 -20.11
N GLN A 4 -24.87 31.94 -19.82
CA GLN A 4 -23.48 32.16 -20.22
C GLN A 4 -22.60 31.26 -19.37
N HIS A 5 -22.12 30.17 -19.96
CA HIS A 5 -21.08 29.35 -19.34
C HIS A 5 -19.78 30.15 -19.36
N GLN A 6 -19.42 30.74 -18.22
CA GLN A 6 -18.07 31.23 -17.99
C GLN A 6 -17.13 30.02 -17.89
N SER A 7 -16.76 29.43 -19.03
CA SER A 7 -15.65 28.49 -19.09
C SER A 7 -14.37 29.32 -18.94
N SER A 8 -13.93 29.52 -17.71
CA SER A 8 -12.58 30.03 -17.45
C SER A 8 -11.58 29.04 -18.08
N SER A 9 -10.71 29.57 -18.93
CA SER A 9 -9.57 28.87 -19.53
C SER A 9 -8.34 28.91 -18.62
N ASP A 10 -8.49 29.35 -17.36
CA ASP A 10 -7.42 29.30 -16.39
C ASP A 10 -7.04 27.85 -16.16
N SER A 11 -5.74 27.56 -16.23
CA SER A 11 -5.22 26.22 -15.99
C SER A 11 -5.74 25.78 -14.62
N LYS A 12 -6.64 24.79 -14.59
CA LYS A 12 -7.18 24.25 -13.35
C LYS A 12 -5.99 23.94 -12.46
N ALA A 13 -5.99 24.48 -11.24
CA ALA A 13 -4.94 24.23 -10.26
C ALA A 13 -4.78 22.71 -10.11
N ASN A 14 -3.80 22.16 -10.81
CA ASN A 14 -3.41 20.78 -10.75
C ASN A 14 -2.11 20.77 -9.97
N THR A 15 -2.09 20.08 -8.84
CA THR A 15 -0.91 19.90 -7.99
C THR A 15 0.30 19.32 -8.75
N LEU A 16 0.09 18.79 -9.96
CA LEU A 16 1.13 18.31 -10.88
C LEU A 16 1.95 19.41 -11.59
N ALA A 17 1.51 20.67 -11.62
CA ALA A 17 2.17 21.70 -12.41
C ALA A 17 3.56 22.12 -11.89
N ASN A 18 3.94 21.72 -10.67
CA ASN A 18 5.19 22.16 -10.03
C ASN A 18 5.86 21.07 -9.20
N ILE A 19 5.68 19.80 -9.59
CA ILE A 19 6.36 18.67 -8.94
C ILE A 19 7.78 18.61 -9.50
N ASP A 20 8.78 18.74 -8.64
CA ASP A 20 10.17 18.56 -9.05
C ASP A 20 10.42 17.10 -9.48
N ALA A 21 11.49 16.88 -10.26
CA ALA A 21 11.78 15.56 -10.84
C ALA A 21 11.97 14.47 -9.77
N GLN A 22 12.47 14.81 -8.57
CA GLN A 22 12.65 13.86 -7.48
C GLN A 22 11.29 13.45 -6.92
N SER A 23 10.42 14.42 -6.63
CA SER A 23 9.07 14.15 -6.13
C SER A 23 8.24 13.33 -7.14
N ALA A 24 8.40 13.58 -8.44
CA ALA A 24 7.73 12.78 -9.47
C ALA A 24 8.23 11.32 -9.50
N ARG A 25 9.55 11.11 -9.35
CA ARG A 25 10.15 9.77 -9.29
C ARG A 25 9.73 9.02 -8.03
N HIS A 26 9.70 9.72 -6.90
CA HIS A 26 9.23 9.19 -5.63
C HIS A 26 7.78 8.68 -5.73
N LEU A 27 6.87 9.50 -6.27
CA LEU A 27 5.48 9.08 -6.47
C LEU A 27 5.34 7.90 -7.46
N MET A 28 6.17 7.85 -8.50
CA MET A 28 6.24 6.69 -9.40
C MET A 28 6.67 5.43 -8.64
N ALA A 29 7.71 5.51 -7.81
CA ALA A 29 8.20 4.38 -7.02
C ALA A 29 7.13 3.89 -6.02
N ILE A 30 6.47 4.79 -5.32
CA ILE A 30 5.34 4.46 -4.43
C ILE A 30 4.23 3.72 -5.19
N ARG A 31 3.89 4.19 -6.40
CA ARG A 31 2.89 3.51 -7.23
C ARG A 31 3.32 2.09 -7.63
N ILE A 32 4.57 1.93 -8.06
CA ILE A 32 5.10 0.64 -8.50
C ILE A 32 5.15 -0.35 -7.33
N VAL A 33 5.73 0.07 -6.21
CA VAL A 33 5.82 -0.74 -4.98
C VAL A 33 4.43 -1.06 -4.45
N GLY A 34 3.53 -0.09 -4.38
CA GLY A 34 2.16 -0.28 -3.92
C GLY A 34 1.36 -1.27 -4.79
N THR A 35 1.58 -1.25 -6.11
CA THR A 35 0.96 -2.23 -7.02
C THR A 35 1.47 -3.64 -6.75
N ALA A 36 2.78 -3.81 -6.58
CA ALA A 36 3.37 -5.11 -6.24
C ALA A 36 2.92 -5.60 -4.86
N LEU A 37 2.76 -4.69 -3.89
CA LEU A 37 2.28 -5.00 -2.55
C LEU A 37 0.85 -5.50 -2.59
N PHE A 38 -0.03 -4.80 -3.29
CA PHE A 38 -1.41 -5.21 -3.47
C PHE A 38 -1.49 -6.60 -4.12
N ASP A 39 -0.72 -6.81 -5.18
CA ASP A 39 -0.68 -8.05 -5.91
C ASP A 39 -0.19 -9.23 -5.04
N TYR A 40 0.85 -9.02 -4.22
CA TYR A 40 1.30 -9.99 -3.22
C TYR A 40 0.20 -10.31 -2.21
N GLN A 41 -0.51 -9.30 -1.69
CA GLN A 41 -1.57 -9.51 -0.71
C GLN A 41 -2.78 -10.26 -1.27
N VAL A 42 -3.07 -10.09 -2.55
CA VAL A 42 -4.17 -10.78 -3.22
C VAL A 42 -3.77 -12.21 -3.63
N ARG A 43 -2.64 -12.37 -4.31
CA ARG A 43 -2.23 -13.67 -4.87
C ARG A 43 -1.57 -14.59 -3.84
N LYS A 44 -0.84 -14.03 -2.88
CA LYS A 44 -0.12 -14.74 -1.81
C LYS A 44 0.81 -15.84 -2.34
N THR A 45 1.43 -15.61 -3.50
CA THR A 45 2.41 -16.52 -4.09
C THR A 45 3.84 -16.06 -3.81
N ASP A 46 4.79 -16.99 -3.83
CA ASP A 46 6.21 -16.67 -3.67
C ASP A 46 6.74 -15.76 -4.79
N ASP A 47 6.25 -15.92 -6.02
CA ASP A 47 6.60 -15.03 -7.14
C ASP A 47 6.20 -13.57 -6.86
N ALA A 48 4.97 -13.34 -6.40
CA ALA A 48 4.50 -12.00 -6.07
C ALA A 48 5.29 -11.40 -4.88
N ARG A 49 5.69 -12.24 -3.93
CA ARG A 49 6.57 -11.85 -2.82
C ARG A 49 7.95 -11.40 -3.31
N ILE A 50 8.61 -12.21 -4.14
CA ILE A 50 9.94 -11.90 -4.70
C ILE A 50 9.88 -10.60 -5.50
N ARG A 51 8.82 -10.40 -6.31
CA ARG A 51 8.63 -9.15 -7.06
C ARG A 51 8.50 -7.94 -6.15
N LEU A 52 7.75 -8.05 -5.06
CA LEU A 52 7.63 -6.98 -4.06
C LEU A 52 8.97 -6.68 -3.40
N GLU A 53 9.72 -7.71 -2.99
CA GLU A 53 11.05 -7.60 -2.40
C GLU A 53 12.02 -6.86 -3.34
N CYS A 54 12.12 -7.30 -4.61
CA CYS A 54 13.00 -6.69 -5.59
C CYS A 54 12.65 -5.23 -5.87
N LEU A 55 11.39 -4.92 -6.16
CA LEU A 55 10.97 -3.56 -6.52
C LEU A 55 11.17 -2.58 -5.36
N THR A 56 10.87 -3.01 -4.14
CA THR A 56 11.07 -2.18 -2.94
C THR A 56 12.57 -1.99 -2.64
N GLY A 57 13.37 -3.05 -2.82
CA GLY A 57 14.83 -2.98 -2.70
C GLY A 57 15.43 -1.97 -3.67
N PHE A 58 15.09 -2.07 -4.96
CA PHE A 58 15.58 -1.13 -5.97
C PHE A 58 15.14 0.31 -5.71
N ALA A 59 13.87 0.52 -5.35
CA ALA A 59 13.38 1.86 -5.03
C ALA A 59 14.16 2.48 -3.87
N LYS A 60 14.51 1.70 -2.83
CA LYS A 60 15.34 2.18 -1.72
C LYS A 60 16.77 2.47 -2.16
N GLU A 61 17.40 1.56 -2.91
CA GLU A 61 18.78 1.71 -3.36
C GLU A 61 18.97 2.93 -4.27
N LEU A 62 17.96 3.24 -5.09
CA LEU A 62 17.95 4.42 -5.96
C LEU A 62 17.61 5.72 -5.21
N GLY A 63 17.21 5.63 -3.94
CA GLY A 63 16.75 6.78 -3.16
C GLY A 63 15.38 7.31 -3.59
N ASP A 64 14.59 6.47 -4.26
CA ASP A 64 13.24 6.81 -4.70
C ASP A 64 12.21 6.65 -3.58
N ILE A 65 12.53 5.86 -2.55
CA ILE A 65 11.79 5.77 -1.29
C ILE A 65 12.75 5.86 -0.11
N ASP A 66 12.25 6.32 1.03
CA ASP A 66 13.04 6.45 2.24
C ASP A 66 13.09 5.16 3.08
N ALA A 67 13.85 5.20 4.18
CA ALA A 67 14.01 4.07 5.07
C ALA A 67 12.72 3.69 5.81
N ALA A 68 11.84 4.66 6.12
CA ALA A 68 10.58 4.41 6.80
C ALA A 68 9.60 3.68 5.87
N GLU A 69 9.50 4.12 4.63
CA GLU A 69 8.67 3.51 3.59
C GLU A 69 9.11 2.08 3.28
N PHE A 70 10.42 1.87 3.14
CA PHE A 70 10.98 0.52 3.03
C PHE A 70 10.65 -0.35 4.24
N ALA A 71 10.73 0.21 5.45
CA ALA A 71 10.45 -0.54 6.68
C ALA A 71 9.00 -1.01 6.76
N VAL A 72 8.03 -0.30 6.18
CA VAL A 72 6.63 -0.75 6.10
C VAL A 72 6.54 -2.06 5.32
N VAL A 73 7.18 -2.12 4.14
CA VAL A 73 7.15 -3.32 3.29
C VAL A 73 7.94 -4.46 3.94
N ALA A 74 9.09 -4.18 4.54
CA ALA A 74 9.91 -5.17 5.22
C ALA A 74 9.15 -5.84 6.39
N GLN A 75 8.42 -5.05 7.19
CA GLN A 75 7.58 -5.58 8.27
C GLN A 75 6.46 -6.48 7.75
N LEU A 76 5.83 -6.08 6.64
CA LEU A 76 4.80 -6.86 5.98
C LEU A 76 5.33 -8.21 5.47
N LEU A 77 6.48 -8.22 4.81
CA LEU A 77 7.14 -9.43 4.31
C LEU A 77 7.64 -10.36 5.42
N ALA A 78 8.00 -9.79 6.57
CA ALA A 78 8.36 -10.54 7.77
C ALA A 78 7.14 -11.16 8.49
N GLY A 79 5.92 -10.97 7.96
CA GLY A 79 4.70 -11.52 8.53
C GLY A 79 4.20 -10.78 9.77
N HIS A 80 4.72 -9.57 10.05
CA HIS A 80 4.31 -8.74 11.18
C HIS A 80 3.06 -7.91 10.89
N SER A 81 2.24 -8.29 9.90
CA SER A 81 0.88 -7.75 9.81
C SER A 81 0.16 -8.13 11.10
N SER A 82 0.00 -7.16 12.01
CA SER A 82 -0.67 -7.30 13.29
C SER A 82 -2.15 -7.63 13.09
N THR A 83 -2.43 -8.85 12.68
CA THR A 83 -3.69 -9.55 12.83
C THR A 83 -3.34 -10.96 13.28
N LYS A 84 -2.63 -11.07 14.41
CA LYS A 84 -2.97 -12.12 15.37
C LYS A 84 -4.38 -11.80 15.87
N HIS A 85 -5.39 -12.08 15.05
CA HIS A 85 -6.70 -12.34 15.62
C HIS A 85 -6.52 -13.66 16.34
N GLU A 86 -6.19 -13.55 17.63
CA GLU A 86 -6.26 -14.64 18.57
C GLU A 86 -7.72 -15.12 18.54
N THR A 87 -8.01 -16.05 17.63
CA THR A 87 -9.23 -16.84 17.69
C THR A 87 -9.04 -17.79 18.86
N THR A 88 -9.15 -17.23 20.07
CA THR A 88 -9.51 -17.98 21.25
C THR A 88 -10.90 -18.52 20.96
N VAL A 89 -10.94 -19.71 20.36
CA VAL A 89 -12.11 -20.58 20.36
C VAL A 89 -12.42 -20.79 21.83
N ARG A 90 -13.33 -19.98 22.37
CA ARG A 90 -13.96 -20.28 23.65
C ARG A 90 -14.83 -21.50 23.41
N THR A 91 -14.24 -22.68 23.58
CA THR A 91 -14.99 -23.92 23.75
C THR A 91 -15.81 -23.74 25.03
N PHE A 92 -17.08 -23.37 24.88
CA PHE A 92 -18.03 -23.40 25.98
C PHE A 92 -18.28 -24.87 26.30
N SER A 93 -17.63 -25.37 27.35
CA SER A 93 -17.91 -26.69 27.92
C SER A 93 -19.31 -26.66 28.51
N LEU A 94 -20.25 -27.39 27.90
CA LEU A 94 -21.56 -27.65 28.48
C LEU A 94 -21.42 -28.75 29.55
N GLU A 95 -20.83 -28.40 30.70
CA GLU A 95 -21.04 -29.19 31.92
C GLU A 95 -22.23 -28.60 32.66
N GLY A 96 -23.35 -29.33 32.62
CA GLY A 96 -24.57 -28.94 33.30
C GLY A 96 -25.76 -29.81 32.94
N ALA A 97 -25.58 -31.13 32.93
CA ALA A 97 -26.68 -32.06 33.01
C ALA A 97 -27.09 -32.20 34.49
N THR A 98 -28.36 -31.94 34.80
CA THR A 98 -29.05 -32.64 35.88
C THR A 98 -30.47 -32.95 35.43
N LEU A 99 -30.85 -34.19 35.74
CA LEU A 99 -32.02 -34.99 35.35
C LEU A 99 -33.38 -34.33 35.62
#